data_AF-A0A453AC32-F1
#
_entry.id   AF-A0A453AC32-F1
#
_cell.length_a   1.000
_cell.length_b   1.000
_cell.length_c   1.000
_cell.angle_alpha   90.00
_cell.angle_beta   90.00
_cell.angle_gamma   90.00
#
_symmetry.space_group_name_H-M   'P 1'
#
loop_
_entity.id
_entity.type
_entity.pdbx_description
1 polymer ?
#
loop_
_entity_poly.entity_id
_entity_poly.type
_entity_poly.pdbx_seq_one_letter_code
_entity_poly.pdbx_strand_id
1 'polypeptide(L)'
;MCECPAPIRLLRASDNSWYIIEHRASHNHSMSLTMGEKVHWPSHKHIDVYTKDLIRQLRENNVNLGKVYSILEAFLVQLRRCRSRKGH
;
A
#
# COMPACT_ATOMS: atom_id res chain seq x y z
N MET A 1 3.38 -19.29 -4.99
CA MET A 1 2.56 -18.65 -3.94
C MET A 1 2.23 -19.74 -2.94
N CYS A 2 2.65 -19.63 -1.67
CA CYS A 2 2.26 -20.60 -0.65
C CYS A 2 0.91 -20.17 -0.05
N GLU A 3 -0.07 -21.07 -0.03
CA GLU A 3 -1.35 -20.85 0.65
C GLU A 3 -1.14 -21.07 2.15
N CYS A 4 -0.45 -20.13 2.80
CA CYS A 4 -0.17 -20.23 4.23
C CYS A 4 -1.45 -19.94 5.03
N PRO A 5 -1.92 -20.88 5.86
CA PRO A 5 -3.18 -20.72 6.57
C PRO A 5 -3.03 -19.90 7.85
N ALA A 6 -1.89 -19.23 8.10
CA ALA A 6 -1.52 -18.56 9.34
C ALA A 6 -1.87 -17.06 9.36
N PRO A 7 -3.06 -16.64 9.86
CA PRO A 7 -3.46 -15.25 9.86
C PRO A 7 -3.29 -14.64 11.25
N ILE A 8 -3.20 -13.31 11.27
CA ILE A 8 -3.51 -12.50 12.46
C ILE A 8 -4.66 -11.59 12.06
N ARG A 9 -5.77 -11.68 12.78
CA ARG A 9 -6.94 -10.80 12.57
C ARG A 9 -7.09 -9.86 13.76
N LEU A 10 -7.18 -8.58 13.44
CA LEU A 10 -7.42 -7.52 14.41
C LEU A 10 -8.84 -6.99 14.22
N LEU A 11 -9.55 -6.79 15.33
CA LEU A 11 -10.86 -6.15 15.33
C LEU A 11 -10.74 -4.79 16.03
N ARG A 12 -11.34 -3.77 15.42
CA ARG A 12 -11.36 -2.42 15.98
C ARG A 12 -12.56 -2.28 16.90
N ALA A 13 -12.32 -1.93 18.15
CA ALA A 13 -13.35 -1.63 19.13
C ALA A 13 -13.92 -0.21 18.95
N SER A 14 -15.04 0.06 19.61
CA SER A 14 -15.72 1.36 19.58
C SER A 14 -14.90 2.48 20.26
N ASP A 15 -14.00 2.13 21.18
CA ASP A 15 -13.07 3.05 21.85
C ASP A 15 -11.78 3.31 21.03
N ASN A 16 -11.76 2.89 19.76
CA ASN A 16 -10.60 2.93 18.87
C ASN A 16 -9.41 2.03 19.29
N SER A 17 -9.58 1.17 20.28
CA SER A 17 -8.59 0.14 20.60
C SER A 17 -8.64 -1.01 19.57
N TRP A 18 -7.60 -1.85 19.59
CA TRP A 18 -7.50 -3.04 18.76
C TRP A 18 -7.30 -4.26 19.64
N TYR A 19 -8.00 -5.34 19.30
CA TYR A 19 -7.78 -6.64 19.92
C TYR A 19 -7.61 -7.73 18.87
N ILE A 20 -6.85 -8.75 19.24
CA ILE A 20 -6.57 -9.91 18.39
C ILE A 20 -7.75 -10.86 18.52
N ILE A 21 -8.42 -11.15 17.41
CA ILE A 21 -9.56 -12.10 17.38
C ILE A 21 -9.17 -13.47 16.82
N GLU A 22 -8.09 -13.54 16.06
CA GLU A 22 -7.56 -14.78 15.52
C GLU A 22 -6.05 -14.66 15.43
N HIS A 23 -5.35 -15.66 15.95
CA HIS A 23 -3.92 -15.81 15.81
C HIS A 23 -3.60 -17.29 15.59
N ARG A 24 -3.06 -17.61 14.41
CA ARG A 24 -2.55 -18.95 14.12
C ARG A 24 -1.05 -18.86 13.87
N ALA A 25 -0.27 -19.33 14.84
CA ALA A 25 1.19 -19.31 14.79
C ALA A 25 1.80 -20.43 13.92
N SER A 26 1.01 -21.44 13.54
CA SER A 26 1.49 -22.58 12.76
C SER A 26 1.55 -22.25 11.27
N HIS A 27 2.74 -22.35 10.70
CA HIS A 27 3.00 -22.20 9.27
C HIS A 27 3.17 -23.56 8.59
N ASN A 28 2.80 -23.66 7.32
CA ASN A 28 3.03 -24.84 6.48
C ASN A 28 4.33 -24.73 5.65
N HIS A 29 5.20 -23.76 5.97
CA HIS A 29 6.47 -23.53 5.30
C HIS A 29 7.48 -22.98 6.32
N SER A 30 8.77 -23.06 5.99
CA SER A 30 9.82 -22.41 6.78
C SER A 30 9.60 -20.89 6.79
N MET A 31 9.84 -20.26 7.95
CA MET A 31 9.91 -18.80 8.03
C MET A 31 11.06 -18.29 7.17
N SER A 32 10.86 -17.18 6.46
CA SER A 32 11.96 -16.58 5.69
C SER A 32 13.05 -16.11 6.64
N LEU A 33 14.30 -16.46 6.34
CA LEU A 33 15.48 -16.05 7.12
C LEU A 33 15.76 -14.54 6.99
N THR A 34 15.20 -13.88 5.97
CA THR A 34 15.40 -12.45 5.76
C THR A 34 14.37 -11.66 6.56
N MET A 35 14.82 -11.08 7.66
CA MET A 35 14.19 -10.06 8.51
C MET A 35 13.15 -9.19 7.76
N GLY A 36 11.97 -9.00 8.39
CA GLY A 36 10.86 -8.17 7.90
C GLY A 36 11.14 -6.66 7.77
N GLU A 37 12.39 -6.22 7.88
CA GLU A 37 12.81 -4.84 7.66
C GLU A 37 12.71 -4.42 6.18
N LYS A 38 12.70 -5.37 5.23
CA LYS A 38 12.34 -5.09 3.83
C LYS A 38 10.83 -5.27 3.61
N VAL A 39 10.08 -4.26 4.06
CA VAL A 39 8.83 -3.75 3.43
C VAL A 39 8.02 -4.81 2.67
N HIS A 40 7.47 -5.79 3.37
CA HIS A 40 6.45 -6.65 2.76
C HIS A 40 5.37 -7.03 3.78
N TRP A 41 4.76 -6.02 4.40
CA TRP A 41 3.36 -6.16 4.76
C TRP A 41 2.58 -6.13 3.45
N PRO A 42 1.89 -7.21 3.04
CA PRO A 42 0.97 -7.14 1.92
C PRO A 42 -0.28 -6.39 2.41
N SER A 43 -0.14 -5.11 2.71
CA SER A 43 -1.29 -4.24 2.88
C SER A 43 -2.00 -4.24 1.53
N HIS A 44 -3.30 -4.53 1.51
CA HIS A 44 -4.14 -4.57 0.29
C HIS A 44 -4.18 -3.25 -0.50
N LYS A 45 -3.40 -2.23 -0.11
CA LYS A 45 -3.07 -1.08 -0.93
C LYS A 45 -1.74 -1.33 -1.64
N HIS A 46 -1.80 -2.08 -2.73
CA HIS A 46 -0.70 -2.09 -3.69
C HIS A 46 -0.62 -0.68 -4.28
N ILE A 47 0.39 0.11 -3.88
CA ILE A 47 0.70 1.35 -4.60
C ILE A 47 1.04 0.91 -6.01
N ASP A 48 0.25 1.41 -6.97
CA ASP A 48 0.44 1.09 -8.37
C ASP A 48 1.89 1.36 -8.82
N VAL A 49 2.39 0.51 -9.72
CA VAL A 49 3.80 0.50 -10.15
C VAL A 49 4.20 1.85 -10.74
N TYR A 50 3.30 2.53 -11.48
CA TYR A 50 3.57 3.85 -12.04
C TYR A 50 3.64 4.93 -10.95
N THR A 51 2.79 4.83 -9.93
CA THR A 51 2.84 5.72 -8.76
C THR A 51 4.16 5.55 -8.00
N LYS A 52 4.66 4.32 -7.88
CA LYS A 52 5.95 4.02 -7.25
C LYS A 52 7.13 4.59 -8.06
N ASP A 53 7.09 4.47 -9.38
CA ASP A 53 8.14 5.00 -10.25
C ASP A 53 8.18 6.53 -10.25
N LEU A 54 7.01 7.18 -10.25
CA LEU A 54 6.89 8.62 -10.10
C LEU A 54 7.50 9.11 -8.78
N ILE A 55 7.20 8.45 -7.65
CA ILE A 55 7.78 8.81 -6.35
C ILE A 55 9.30 8.67 -6.36
N ARG A 56 9.83 7.62 -7.01
CA ARG A 56 11.28 7.42 -7.17
C ARG A 56 11.92 8.58 -7.92
N GLN A 57 11.37 8.94 -9.10
CA GLN A 57 11.87 10.05 -9.90
C GLN A 57 11.83 11.39 -9.14
N LEU A 58 10.75 11.65 -8.38
CA LEU A 58 10.63 12.88 -7.62
C LEU A 58 11.65 13.00 -6.48
N ARG A 59 12.00 11.87 -5.83
CA ARG A 59 13.05 11.81 -4.80
C ARG A 59 14.44 11.99 -5.38
N GLU A 60 14.73 11.34 -6.51
CA GLU A 60 16.03 11.46 -7.20
C GLU A 60 16.30 12.90 -7.68
N ASN A 61 15.26 13.67 -8.02
CA ASN A 61 15.38 15.04 -8.53
C ASN A 61 15.29 16.14 -7.45
N ASN A 62 15.34 15.76 -6.15
CA ASN A 62 15.30 16.68 -5.00
C ASN A 62 14.18 17.74 -5.09
N VAL A 63 13.03 17.32 -5.61
CA VAL A 63 11.89 18.21 -5.85
C VAL A 63 11.22 18.52 -4.52
N ASN A 64 11.01 19.81 -4.23
CA ASN A 64 10.28 20.25 -3.02
C ASN A 64 8.91 19.54 -2.96
N LEU A 65 8.56 19.03 -1.77
CA LEU A 65 7.30 18.36 -1.48
C LEU A 65 6.07 19.15 -1.97
N GLY A 66 6.10 20.48 -1.90
CA GLY A 66 5.03 21.34 -2.43
C GLY A 66 4.81 21.18 -3.94
N LYS A 67 5.90 21.08 -4.73
CA LYS A 67 5.82 20.83 -6.17
C LYS A 67 5.30 19.42 -6.47
N VAL A 68 5.62 18.44 -5.62
CA VAL A 68 5.10 17.07 -5.73
C VAL A 68 3.58 17.05 -5.57
N TYR A 69 3.05 17.74 -4.54
CA TYR A 69 1.60 17.85 -4.34
C TYR A 69 0.91 18.52 -5.54
N SER A 70 1.47 19.60 -6.08
CA SER A 70 0.92 20.26 -7.27
C SER A 70 0.88 19.35 -8.50
N ILE A 71 1.90 18.51 -8.71
CA ILE A 71 1.92 17.54 -9.82
C ILE A 71 0.87 16.45 -9.61
N LEU A 72 0.78 15.88 -8.41
CA LEU A 72 -0.22 14.84 -8.09
C LEU A 72 -1.65 15.36 -8.25
N GLU A 73 -1.93 16.58 -7.81
CA GLU A 73 -3.23 17.23 -8.03
C GLU A 73 -3.56 17.39 -9.51
N ALA A 74 -2.60 17.88 -10.31
CA ALA A 74 -2.78 18.02 -11.75
C ALA A 74 -3.07 16.67 -12.44
N PHE A 75 -2.35 15.61 -12.07
CA PHE A 75 -2.60 14.25 -12.57
C PHE A 75 -3.99 13.73 -12.17
N LEU A 76 -4.41 13.92 -10.92
CA LEU A 76 -5.73 13.50 -10.45
C LEU A 76 -6.87 14.24 -11.16
N VAL A 77 -6.69 15.53 -11.47
CA VAL A 77 -7.65 16.32 -12.26
C VAL A 77 -7.74 15.80 -13.70
N GLN A 78 -6.62 15.45 -14.33
CA GLN A 78 -6.63 14.85 -15.67
C GLN A 78 -7.29 13.47 -15.69
N LEU A 79 -7.03 12.61 -14.69
CA LEU A 79 -7.68 11.31 -14.56
C LEU A 79 -9.20 11.44 -14.40
N ARG A 80 -9.68 12.44 -13.63
CA ARG A 80 -11.12 12.74 -13.51
C ARG A 80 -11.73 13.21 -14.84
N ARG A 81 -11.01 14.04 -15.61
CA ARG A 81 -11.46 14.48 -16.95
C ARG A 81 -11.55 13.33 -17.95
N CYS A 82 -10.59 12.41 -17.96
CA CYS A 82 -10.64 11.23 -18.83
C CYS A 82 -11.78 10.28 -18.48
N ARG A 83 -12.11 10.10 -17.17
CA ARG A 83 -13.27 9.30 -16.76
C ARG A 83 -14.59 9.93 -17.20
N SER A 84 -14.72 11.25 -17.15
CA SER A 84 -15.94 11.94 -17.61
C SER A 84 -16.16 11.86 -19.12
N ARG A 85 -15.11 11.67 -19.94
CA ARG A 85 -15.21 11.56 -21.41
C ARG A 85 -15.49 10.14 -21.93
N LYS A 86 -15.34 9.10 -21.09
CA LYS A 86 -15.65 7.71 -21.46
C LYS A 86 -17.07 7.26 -21.09
N GLY A 87 -17.93 8.21 -20.71
CA GLY A 87 -19.33 7.97 -20.30
C GLY A 87 -20.38 8.54 -21.26
N HIS A 88 -20.07 8.60 -22.56
CA HIS A 88 -21.01 8.91 -23.65
C HIS A 88 -20.85 7.90 -24.77
#